data_AF-N9N2X1-F1
#
_entry.id   AF-N9N2X1-F1
#
_cell.length_a   1.000
_cell.length_b   1.000
_cell.length_c   1.000
_cell.angle_alpha   90.00
_cell.angle_beta   90.00
_cell.angle_gamma   90.00
#
_symmetry.space_group_name_H-M   'P 1'
#
loop_
_entity.id
_entity.type
_entity.pdbx_description
1 polymer ?
#
loop_
_entity_poly.entity_id
_entity_poly.type
_entity_poly.pdbx_seq_one_letter_code
_entity_poly.pdbx_strand_id
1 'polypeptide(L)'
;MKKLLVSVLAMSTIAFTGCSVRMADMTVASTKNYNLNSNQFVKGQRVTGEDKVPVVLFPLGIPNFKTAVDRAIEKDRCAVALSDVVITQLNQAFIVGQIGYRVEGTQVIDRSQPECKK
;
A
#
# COMPACT_ATOMS: atom_id res chain seq x y z
N MET A 1 -36.27 -28.23 2.46
CA MET A 1 -34.94 -28.20 3.12
C MET A 1 -33.78 -27.90 2.15
N LYS A 2 -33.62 -28.62 1.03
CA LYS A 2 -32.53 -28.37 0.06
C LYS A 2 -32.46 -26.92 -0.48
N LYS A 3 -33.61 -26.28 -0.75
CA LYS A 3 -33.68 -24.88 -1.24
C LYS A 3 -33.23 -23.84 -0.20
N LEU A 4 -33.44 -24.10 1.09
CA LEU A 4 -33.00 -23.24 2.19
C LEU A 4 -31.48 -23.32 2.40
N LEU A 5 -30.92 -24.53 2.32
CA LEU A 5 -29.46 -24.73 2.38
C LEU A 5 -28.73 -24.01 1.25
N VAL A 6 -29.26 -24.06 0.02
CA VAL A 6 -28.67 -23.37 -1.14
C VAL A 6 -28.71 -21.84 -0.98
N SER A 7 -29.80 -21.31 -0.41
CA SER A 7 -29.94 -19.87 -0.14
C SER A 7 -28.95 -19.37 0.92
N VAL A 8 -28.77 -20.12 2.00
CA VAL A 8 -27.79 -19.77 3.05
C VAL A 8 -26.35 -19.85 2.52
N LEU A 9 -26.04 -20.85 1.70
CA LEU A 9 -24.72 -20.98 1.07
C LEU A 9 -24.42 -19.80 0.13
N ALA A 10 -25.38 -19.41 -0.70
CA ALA A 10 -25.24 -18.27 -1.62
C ALA A 10 -25.07 -16.93 -0.88
N MET A 11 -25.79 -16.73 0.23
CA MET A 11 -25.64 -15.52 1.05
C MET A 11 -24.26 -15.46 1.73
N SER A 12 -23.74 -16.63 2.14
CA SER A 12 -22.43 -16.72 2.78
C SER A 12 -21.29 -16.36 1.82
N THR A 13 -21.40 -16.72 0.54
CA THR A 13 -20.35 -16.41 -0.46
C THR A 13 -20.22 -14.91 -0.74
N ILE A 14 -21.28 -14.14 -0.58
CA ILE A 14 -21.26 -12.68 -0.77
C ILE A 14 -20.62 -11.98 0.45
N ALA A 15 -20.80 -12.55 1.65
CA ALA A 15 -20.28 -11.96 2.89
C ALA A 15 -18.74 -12.05 3.03
N PHE A 16 -18.08 -12.93 2.27
CA PHE A 16 -16.62 -13.11 2.32
C PHE A 16 -15.82 -12.33 1.27
N THR A 17 -16.45 -11.48 0.46
CA THR A 17 -15.71 -10.67 -0.50
C THR A 17 -15.01 -9.51 0.23
N GLY A 18 -13.71 -9.66 0.53
CA GLY A 18 -12.89 -8.56 1.01
C GLY A 18 -12.76 -7.49 -0.09
N CYS A 19 -13.27 -6.29 0.15
CA CYS A 19 -13.18 -5.19 -0.81
C CYS A 19 -11.81 -4.54 -0.73
N SER A 20 -11.03 -4.65 -1.80
CA SER A 20 -9.90 -3.77 -2.05
C SER A 20 -10.32 -2.68 -3.03
N VAL A 21 -10.16 -1.42 -2.66
CA VAL A 21 -10.55 -0.30 -3.51
C VAL A 21 -9.30 0.52 -3.83
N ARG A 22 -9.06 0.73 -5.13
CA ARG A 22 -8.03 1.67 -5.60
C ARG A 22 -8.49 3.08 -5.28
N MET A 23 -7.75 3.77 -4.42
CA MET A 23 -8.10 5.11 -3.94
C MET A 23 -7.54 6.20 -4.84
N ALA A 24 -6.29 6.03 -5.29
CA ALA A 24 -5.60 7.04 -6.06
C ALA A 24 -4.45 6.43 -6.87
N ASP A 25 -4.25 7.01 -8.05
CA ASP A 25 -3.07 6.80 -8.87
C ASP A 25 -2.32 8.14 -8.95
N MET A 26 -1.04 8.12 -8.59
CA MET A 26 -0.19 9.30 -8.56
C MET A 26 1.04 9.07 -9.44
N THR A 27 1.46 10.10 -10.17
CA THR A 27 2.66 10.02 -11.01
C THR A 27 3.94 9.99 -10.18
N VAL A 28 3.99 10.77 -9.09
CA VAL A 28 5.09 10.81 -8.13
C VAL A 28 4.55 11.01 -6.71
N ALA A 29 5.02 10.23 -5.74
CA ALA A 29 4.73 10.42 -4.32
C ALA A 29 6.02 10.31 -3.49
N SER A 30 6.18 11.20 -2.52
CA SER A 30 7.25 11.12 -1.53
C SER A 30 6.80 11.65 -0.18
N THR A 31 7.29 11.01 0.87
CA THR A 31 7.15 11.44 2.27
C THR A 31 8.45 12.06 2.81
N LYS A 32 9.52 12.07 2.02
CA LYS A 32 10.82 12.66 2.36
C LYS A 32 11.05 13.90 1.52
N ASN A 33 11.69 14.91 2.10
CA ASN A 33 12.11 16.08 1.33
C ASN A 33 13.37 15.73 0.53
N TYR A 34 13.35 15.98 -0.78
CA TYR A 34 14.50 15.77 -1.65
C TYR A 34 14.54 16.86 -2.74
N ASN A 35 15.72 17.04 -3.33
CA ASN A 35 15.95 18.10 -4.29
C ASN A 35 15.49 17.70 -5.69
N LEU A 36 14.34 18.20 -6.14
CA LEU A 36 13.78 17.96 -7.48
C LEU A 36 14.68 18.41 -8.64
N ASN A 37 15.65 19.29 -8.39
CA ASN A 37 16.61 19.75 -9.40
C ASN A 37 17.88 18.88 -9.44
N SER A 38 17.93 17.78 -8.68
CA SER A 38 19.03 16.81 -8.79
C SER A 38 18.96 16.14 -10.17
N ASN A 39 19.96 16.37 -11.02
CA ASN A 39 19.99 15.76 -12.36
C ASN A 39 20.37 14.27 -12.36
N GLN A 40 20.39 13.61 -11.19
CA GLN A 40 20.89 12.25 -11.02
C GLN A 40 19.83 11.26 -10.51
N PHE A 41 18.58 11.44 -10.94
CA PHE A 41 17.50 10.51 -10.64
C PHE A 41 17.52 9.30 -11.56
N VAL A 42 17.45 8.11 -10.96
CA VAL A 42 17.35 6.84 -11.68
C VAL A 42 16.14 6.08 -11.19
N LYS A 43 15.38 5.48 -12.12
CA LYS A 43 14.28 4.58 -11.77
C LYS A 43 14.86 3.26 -11.23
N GLY A 44 14.45 2.90 -10.01
CA GLY A 44 14.78 1.64 -9.35
C GLY A 44 13.74 0.55 -9.63
N GLN A 45 13.64 -0.40 -8.72
CA GLN A 45 12.67 -1.49 -8.82
C GLN A 45 11.26 -1.01 -8.40
N ARG A 46 10.25 -1.75 -8.87
CA ARG A 46 8.87 -1.56 -8.39
C ARG A 46 8.73 -2.25 -7.03
N VAL A 47 8.31 -1.48 -6.04
CA VAL A 47 8.21 -1.89 -4.66
C VAL A 47 6.80 -1.69 -4.12
N THR A 48 6.47 -2.53 -3.15
CA THR A 48 5.19 -2.50 -2.43
C THR A 48 5.45 -2.27 -0.95
N GLY A 49 4.81 -1.26 -0.37
CA GLY A 49 4.73 -1.03 1.07
C GLY A 49 3.30 -1.24 1.55
N GLU A 50 3.16 -1.89 2.69
CA GLU A 50 1.86 -2.15 3.29
C GLU A 50 1.86 -1.73 4.75
N ASP A 51 0.75 -1.15 5.18
CA ASP A 51 0.45 -0.96 6.59
C ASP A 51 -0.94 -1.54 6.88
N LYS A 52 -0.97 -2.70 7.53
CA LYS A 52 -2.18 -3.46 7.84
C LYS A 52 -2.31 -3.62 9.35
N VAL A 53 -3.53 -3.46 9.82
CA VAL A 53 -3.92 -3.64 11.22
C VAL A 53 -4.92 -4.78 11.29
N PRO A 54 -4.72 -5.76 12.19
CA PRO A 54 -5.72 -6.81 12.42
C PRO A 54 -6.97 -6.24 13.08
N VAL A 55 -8.13 -6.72 12.64
CA VAL A 55 -9.44 -6.40 13.20
C VAL A 55 -10.00 -7.64 13.86
N VAL A 56 -10.32 -7.55 15.16
CA VAL A 56 -11.03 -8.57 15.92
C VAL A 56 -12.16 -7.87 16.67
N LEU A 57 -13.38 -7.92 16.12
CA LEU A 57 -14.57 -7.18 16.57
C LEU A 57 -14.47 -5.64 16.46
N PHE A 58 -13.31 -5.07 16.75
CA PHE A 58 -12.92 -3.67 16.52
C PHE A 58 -11.48 -3.64 16.00
N PRO A 59 -11.09 -2.61 15.22
CA PRO A 59 -9.73 -2.47 14.76
C PRO A 59 -8.78 -2.22 15.94
N LEU A 60 -7.72 -3.03 16.06
CA LEU A 60 -6.74 -2.93 17.15
C LEU A 60 -5.74 -1.78 16.97
N GLY A 61 -6.02 -0.85 16.06
CA GLY A 61 -5.15 0.26 15.70
C GLY A 61 -5.68 1.03 14.49
N ILE A 62 -5.00 2.12 14.15
CA ILE A 62 -5.38 2.98 13.02
C ILE A 62 -4.32 2.81 11.93
N PRO A 63 -4.68 2.27 10.74
CA PRO A 63 -3.72 2.14 9.65
C PRO A 63 -3.29 3.53 9.15
N ASN A 64 -1.99 3.71 8.90
CA ASN A 64 -1.45 5.00 8.47
C ASN A 64 -0.90 4.93 7.05
N PHE A 65 -1.49 5.73 6.17
CA PHE A 65 -1.05 5.86 4.78
C PHE A 65 0.42 6.29 4.66
N LYS A 66 0.85 7.28 5.46
CA LYS A 66 2.23 7.77 5.46
C LYS A 66 3.20 6.64 5.76
N THR A 67 2.88 5.78 6.73
CA THR A 67 3.71 4.63 7.10
C THR A 67 3.80 3.60 5.97
N ALA A 68 2.72 3.37 5.22
CA ALA A 68 2.77 2.49 4.05
C ALA A 68 3.69 3.03 2.94
N VAL A 69 3.64 4.35 2.69
CA VAL A 69 4.54 5.01 1.72
C VAL A 69 5.99 5.01 2.22
N ASP A 70 6.22 5.35 3.49
CA ASP A 70 7.55 5.34 4.12
C ASP A 70 8.20 3.96 3.97
N ARG A 71 7.48 2.88 4.32
CA ARG A 71 7.96 1.50 4.17
C ARG A 71 8.26 1.12 2.72
N ALA A 72 7.52 1.66 1.75
CA ALA A 72 7.79 1.42 0.34
C ALA A 72 9.08 2.13 -0.11
N ILE A 73 9.29 3.39 0.29
CA ILE A 73 10.50 4.15 -0.01
C ILE A 73 11.71 3.52 0.68
N GLU A 74 11.60 3.18 1.96
CA GLU A 74 12.70 2.66 2.79
C GLU A 74 13.22 1.27 2.39
N LYS A 75 12.59 0.59 1.43
CA LYS A 75 13.16 -0.64 0.86
C LYS A 75 14.52 -0.42 0.20
N ASP A 76 14.78 0.78 -0.29
CA ASP A 76 16.10 1.20 -0.74
C ASP A 76 16.47 2.49 0.00
N ARG A 77 17.64 2.50 0.67
CA ARG A 77 18.14 3.66 1.41
C ARG A 77 18.29 4.89 0.50
N CYS A 78 18.62 4.66 -0.77
CA CYS A 78 18.87 5.70 -1.76
C CYS A 78 17.60 6.16 -2.48
N ALA A 79 16.45 5.52 -2.23
CA ALA A 79 15.18 5.96 -2.78
C ALA A 79 14.66 7.19 -2.01
N VAL A 80 14.31 8.22 -2.79
CA VAL A 80 13.77 9.49 -2.26
C VAL A 80 12.29 9.65 -2.56
N ALA A 81 11.77 8.94 -3.56
CA ALA A 81 10.37 9.00 -3.96
C ALA A 81 9.95 7.68 -4.62
N LEU A 82 8.65 7.58 -4.90
CA LEU A 82 8.06 6.57 -5.75
C LEU A 82 7.42 7.26 -6.96
N SER A 83 7.55 6.64 -8.13
CA SER A 83 6.89 7.01 -9.38
C SER A 83 5.85 5.96 -9.77
N ASP A 84 4.85 6.34 -10.56
CA ASP A 84 3.77 5.44 -11.00
C ASP A 84 3.11 4.71 -9.81
N VAL A 85 2.69 5.52 -8.84
CA VAL A 85 2.24 5.09 -7.52
C VAL A 85 0.76 4.75 -7.57
N VAL A 86 0.42 3.57 -7.06
CA VAL A 86 -0.93 3.05 -6.95
C VAL A 86 -1.24 2.84 -5.48
N ILE A 87 -2.31 3.47 -5.00
CA ILE A 87 -2.74 3.41 -3.61
C ILE A 87 -4.02 2.58 -3.55
N THR A 88 -3.95 1.46 -2.82
CA THR A 88 -5.06 0.55 -2.63
C THR A 88 -5.41 0.51 -1.15
N GLN A 89 -6.65 0.83 -0.82
CA GLN A 89 -7.20 0.58 0.51
C GLN A 89 -7.67 -0.86 0.58
N LEU A 90 -7.22 -1.58 1.59
CA LEU A 90 -7.59 -2.95 1.87
C LEU A 90 -8.60 -2.92 3.02
N ASN A 91 -9.83 -3.36 2.74
CA ASN A 91 -10.85 -3.53 3.77
C ASN A 91 -11.36 -4.96 3.73
N GLN A 92 -10.69 -5.83 4.48
CA GLN A 92 -10.95 -7.27 4.51
C GLN A 92 -11.55 -7.71 5.86
N ALA A 93 -12.29 -6.84 6.55
CA ALA A 93 -12.79 -7.11 7.89
C ALA A 93 -14.33 -6.96 7.98
N PHE A 94 -15.03 -8.06 8.25
CA PHE A 94 -16.43 -8.05 8.68
C PHE A 94 -16.58 -8.47 10.16
N ILE A 95 -15.72 -9.37 10.68
CA ILE A 95 -15.68 -9.81 12.11
C ILE A 95 -14.25 -10.12 12.56
N VAL A 96 -13.49 -10.85 11.75
CA VAL A 96 -12.04 -11.08 11.89
C VAL A 96 -11.40 -10.83 10.53
N GLY A 97 -10.40 -9.96 10.47
CA GLY A 97 -9.80 -9.59 9.19
C GLY A 97 -8.66 -8.60 9.30
N GLN A 98 -8.34 -7.94 8.19
CA GLN A 98 -7.30 -6.93 8.12
C GLN A 98 -7.83 -5.69 7.42
N ILE A 99 -7.53 -4.51 7.98
CA ILE A 99 -7.72 -3.23 7.31
C ILE A 99 -6.36 -2.58 7.10
N GLY A 100 -6.18 -1.87 6.01
CA GLY A 100 -4.89 -1.24 5.75
C GLY A 100 -4.78 -0.49 4.44
N TYR A 101 -3.58 0.01 4.21
CA TYR A 101 -3.20 0.62 2.94
C TYR A 101 -2.06 -0.18 2.31
N ARG A 102 -2.16 -0.38 1.01
CA ARG A 102 -1.11 -0.91 0.15
C ARG A 102 -0.71 0.18 -0.84
N VAL A 103 0.57 0.48 -0.88
CA VAL A 103 1.17 1.45 -1.79
C VAL A 103 2.14 0.70 -2.68
N GLU A 104 1.96 0.80 -3.98
CA GLU A 104 2.85 0.21 -4.98
C GLU A 104 3.42 1.30 -5.87
N GLY A 105 4.72 1.31 -6.12
CA GLY A 105 5.35 2.32 -6.96
C GLY A 105 6.75 1.93 -7.37
N THR A 106 7.26 2.56 -8.42
CA THR A 106 8.63 2.40 -8.91
C THR A 106 9.54 3.38 -8.17
N GLN A 107 10.58 2.88 -7.51
CA GLN A 107 11.48 3.75 -6.74
C GLN A 107 12.16 4.79 -7.63
N VAL A 108 12.33 5.99 -7.08
CA VAL A 108 13.15 7.05 -7.66
C VAL A 108 14.36 7.20 -6.74
N ILE A 109 15.52 6.82 -7.26
CA ILE A 109 16.80 6.80 -6.55
C ILE A 109 17.55 8.08 -6.89
N ASP A 110 18.01 8.80 -5.88
CA ASP A 110 18.84 10.00 -6.05
C ASP A 110 20.32 9.65 -5.85
N ARG A 111 21.08 9.56 -6.94
CA ARG A 111 22.53 9.26 -6.88
C ARG A 111 23.37 10.46 -6.47
N SER A 112 22.78 11.65 -6.35
CA SER A 112 23.53 12.81 -5.85
C SER A 112 23.88 12.68 -4.35
N GLN A 113 23.16 11.81 -3.62
CA GLN A 113 23.40 11.59 -2.21
C GLN A 113 24.79 10.97 -1.95
N PRO A 114 25.49 11.40 -0.89
CA PRO A 114 26.87 11.01 -0.62
C PRO A 114 27.07 9.49 -0.45
N GLU A 115 26.08 8.76 0.06
CA GLU A 115 26.13 7.30 0.22
C GLU A 115 25.64 6.51 -1.01
N CYS A 116 25.13 7.19 -2.04
CA CYS A 116 24.41 6.59 -3.17
C CYS A 116 25.07 6.84 -4.53
N LYS A 117 26.24 7.50 -4.53
CA LYS A 117 27.12 7.60 -5.69
C LYS A 117 27.79 6.25 -5.95
N LYS A 118 27.27 5.51 -6.93
CA LYS A 118 28.03 4.47 -7.63
C LYS A 118 28.65 5.05 -8.89
#